data_AF-A0A3N7DB77-F1
#
_entry.id   AF-A0A3N7DB77-F1
#
_cell.length_a   1.000
_cell.length_b   1.000
_cell.length_c   1.000
_cell.angle_alpha   90.00
_cell.angle_beta   90.00
_cell.angle_gamma   90.00
#
_symmetry.space_group_name_H-M   'P 1'
#
loop_
_entity.id
_entity.type
_entity.pdbx_description
1 polymer ?
#
loop_
_entity_poly.entity_id
_entity_poly.type
_entity_poly.pdbx_seq_one_letter_code
_entity_poly.pdbx_strand_id
1 'polypeptide(L)'
;MLRSHPRLFIAAALALAVGIFLSQLLTLRGVTCSLIAWNVGTTLYLALAVWMMMRSDHGRMRSRAKLQDEGQLFILAMVVVSALASLAAIAFELAVVKEMQGLLKSLHIALAGYTVLSSWAFIQVMFALHYAHEYYAELDRGHPPGLQFPGEAAPDYGDFFYFSAVIGTSGQTADVAFVSKPLRRIGSLHCILAYLFNTTVLALLINIGASLF
;
A
#
# COMPACT_ATOMS: atom_id res chain seq x y z
N MET A 1 11.69 15.50 -8.47
CA MET A 1 10.36 15.08 -7.97
C MET A 1 9.35 14.82 -9.11
N LEU A 2 9.00 15.77 -10.00
CA LEU A 2 8.01 15.51 -11.08
C LEU A 2 8.40 14.45 -12.14
N ARG A 3 9.70 14.24 -12.40
CA ARG A 3 10.18 13.22 -13.35
C ARG A 3 10.32 11.81 -12.76
N SER A 4 10.17 11.66 -11.44
CA SER A 4 10.53 10.44 -10.72
C SER A 4 9.36 9.46 -10.57
N HIS A 5 8.10 9.93 -10.56
CA HIS A 5 6.93 9.07 -10.29
C HIS A 5 5.72 9.37 -11.18
N PRO A 6 5.79 9.14 -12.51
CA PRO A 6 4.67 9.42 -13.41
C PRO A 6 3.39 8.68 -12.99
N ARG A 7 3.52 7.47 -12.43
CA ARG A 7 2.38 6.64 -12.00
C ARG A 7 1.64 7.21 -10.79
N LEU A 8 2.37 7.69 -9.79
CA LEU A 8 1.78 8.32 -8.59
C LEU A 8 1.13 9.65 -8.94
N PHE A 9 1.73 10.44 -9.82
CA PHE A 9 1.13 11.68 -10.29
C PHE A 9 -0.15 11.44 -11.10
N ILE A 10 -0.16 10.47 -12.02
CA ILE A 10 -1.36 10.12 -12.78
C ILE A 10 -2.46 9.62 -11.83
N ALA A 11 -2.11 8.75 -10.87
CA ALA A 11 -3.05 8.25 -9.88
C ALA A 11 -3.60 9.36 -8.97
N ALA A 12 -2.74 10.24 -8.47
CA ALA A 12 -3.12 11.37 -7.62
C ALA A 12 -3.97 12.40 -8.37
N ALA A 13 -3.61 12.72 -9.62
CA ALA A 13 -4.37 13.64 -10.45
C ALA A 13 -5.77 13.08 -10.77
N LEU A 14 -5.88 11.78 -11.08
CA LEU A 14 -7.18 11.15 -11.29
C LEU A 14 -8.00 11.10 -10.00
N ALA A 15 -7.37 10.76 -8.86
CA ALA A 15 -8.03 10.76 -7.55
C ALA A 15 -8.59 12.13 -7.20
N LEU A 16 -7.81 13.20 -7.41
CA LEU A 16 -8.23 14.58 -7.23
C LEU A 16 -9.38 14.96 -8.17
N ALA A 17 -9.27 14.62 -9.45
CA ALA A 17 -10.32 14.91 -10.43
C ALA A 17 -11.65 14.23 -10.08
N VAL A 18 -11.59 12.95 -9.69
CA VAL A 18 -12.77 12.19 -9.26
C VAL A 18 -13.33 12.71 -7.94
N GLY A 19 -12.48 13.06 -6.97
CA GLY A 19 -12.92 13.66 -5.71
C GLY A 19 -13.63 14.99 -5.90
N ILE A 20 -13.09 15.88 -6.74
CA ILE A 20 -13.70 17.17 -7.08
C ILE A 20 -15.04 16.93 -7.79
N PHE A 21 -15.05 16.07 -8.82
CA PHE A 21 -16.25 15.77 -9.60
C PHE A 21 -17.39 15.20 -8.75
N LEU A 22 -17.10 14.22 -7.88
CA LEU A 22 -18.10 13.62 -6.98
C LEU A 22 -18.61 14.61 -5.92
N SER A 23 -17.73 15.46 -5.38
CA SER A 23 -18.12 16.48 -4.40
C SER A 23 -19.08 17.53 -4.98
N GLN A 24 -18.93 17.85 -6.26
CA GLN A 24 -19.79 18.81 -6.96
C GLN A 24 -21.12 18.20 -7.40
N LEU A 25 -21.17 16.90 -7.73
CA LEU A 25 -22.35 16.29 -8.33
C LEU A 25 -23.37 15.72 -7.33
N LEU A 26 -22.91 15.20 -6.19
CA LEU A 26 -23.73 14.29 -5.36
C LEU A 26 -24.11 14.80 -3.96
N THR A 27 -23.68 15.99 -3.52
CA THR A 27 -23.92 16.49 -2.13
C THR A 27 -23.67 15.44 -1.04
N LEU A 28 -22.75 14.50 -1.29
CA LEU A 28 -22.40 13.43 -0.36
C LEU A 28 -21.62 14.02 0.82
N ARG A 29 -21.71 13.37 2.00
CA ARG A 29 -20.85 13.70 3.15
C ARG A 29 -19.39 13.68 2.69
N GLY A 30 -18.64 14.75 2.98
CA GLY A 30 -17.28 14.97 2.44
C GLY A 30 -16.29 13.83 2.71
N VAL A 31 -16.50 13.04 3.77
CA VAL A 31 -15.70 11.85 4.08
C VAL A 31 -15.90 10.73 3.06
N THR A 32 -17.14 10.44 2.66
CA THR A 32 -17.44 9.41 1.65
C THR A 32 -16.79 9.74 0.31
N CYS A 33 -16.85 11.00 -0.13
CA CYS A 33 -16.18 11.43 -1.35
C CYS A 33 -14.66 11.25 -1.27
N SER A 34 -14.06 11.58 -0.12
CA SER A 34 -12.63 11.42 0.12
C SER A 34 -12.20 9.94 0.06
N LEU A 35 -13.02 9.04 0.62
CA LEU A 35 -12.78 7.59 0.58
C LEU A 35 -12.90 7.02 -0.84
N ILE A 36 -13.90 7.46 -1.61
CA ILE A 36 -14.04 7.04 -3.01
C ILE A 36 -12.85 7.54 -3.84
N ALA A 37 -12.45 8.81 -3.68
CA ALA A 37 -11.29 9.37 -4.35
C ALA A 37 -10.00 8.61 -4.01
N TRP A 38 -9.80 8.30 -2.73
CA TRP A 38 -8.70 7.47 -2.24
C TRP A 38 -8.71 6.11 -2.93
N ASN A 39 -9.84 5.38 -2.89
CA ASN A 39 -9.97 4.07 -3.49
C ASN A 39 -9.65 4.09 -4.99
N VAL A 40 -10.15 5.08 -5.73
CA VAL A 40 -9.86 5.23 -7.17
C VAL A 40 -8.37 5.46 -7.41
N GLY A 41 -7.75 6.38 -6.67
CA GLY A 41 -6.32 6.66 -6.78
C GLY A 41 -5.46 5.44 -6.48
N THR A 42 -5.73 4.79 -5.35
CA THR A 42 -5.02 3.59 -4.89
C THR A 42 -5.17 2.45 -5.89
N THR A 43 -6.37 2.22 -6.41
CA THR A 43 -6.64 1.17 -7.40
C THR A 43 -5.91 1.43 -8.71
N LEU A 44 -5.94 2.67 -9.21
CA LEU A 44 -5.21 3.03 -10.41
C LEU A 44 -3.71 2.86 -10.22
N TYR A 45 -3.17 3.30 -9.08
CA TYR A 45 -1.76 3.11 -8.76
C TYR A 45 -1.39 1.62 -8.76
N LEU A 46 -2.17 0.79 -8.05
CA LEU A 46 -1.96 -0.66 -7.99
C LEU A 46 -1.99 -1.29 -9.38
N ALA A 47 -2.97 -0.93 -10.22
CA ALA A 47 -3.06 -1.44 -11.59
C ALA A 47 -1.83 -1.05 -12.43
N LEU A 48 -1.38 0.21 -12.35
CA LEU A 48 -0.18 0.69 -13.04
C LEU A 48 1.11 0.05 -12.50
N ALA A 49 1.17 -0.22 -11.20
CA ALA A 49 2.30 -0.88 -10.56
C ALA A 49 2.39 -2.35 -11.01
N VAL A 50 1.29 -3.11 -10.90
CA VAL A 50 1.21 -4.51 -11.33
C VAL A 50 1.50 -4.65 -12.82
N TRP A 51 0.90 -3.80 -13.67
CA TRP A 51 1.19 -3.79 -15.11
C TRP A 51 2.66 -3.55 -15.42
N MET A 52 3.31 -2.68 -14.64
CA MET A 52 4.74 -2.44 -14.77
C MET A 52 5.58 -3.63 -14.29
N MET A 53 5.21 -4.24 -13.16
CA MET A 53 5.90 -5.40 -12.60
C MET A 53 5.88 -6.57 -13.60
N MET A 54 4.71 -6.89 -14.15
CA MET A 54 4.54 -7.97 -15.15
C MET A 54 5.32 -7.74 -16.46
N ARG A 55 5.66 -6.49 -16.80
CA ARG A 55 6.41 -6.14 -18.02
C ARG A 55 7.90 -5.88 -17.79
N SER A 56 8.36 -5.97 -16.54
CA SER A 56 9.74 -5.67 -16.20
C SER A 56 10.55 -6.95 -16.17
N ASP A 57 11.59 -7.00 -17.00
CA ASP A 57 12.65 -8.01 -16.90
C ASP A 57 13.80 -7.46 -16.04
N HIS A 58 14.72 -8.32 -15.61
CA HIS A 58 15.86 -8.01 -14.74
C HIS A 58 16.66 -6.79 -15.21
N GLY A 59 16.94 -6.68 -16.51
CA GLY A 59 17.64 -5.52 -17.07
C GLY A 59 16.86 -4.21 -16.90
N ARG A 60 15.52 -4.26 -16.98
CA ARG A 60 14.63 -3.11 -16.76
C ARG A 60 14.51 -2.79 -15.28
N MET A 61 14.50 -3.78 -14.38
CA MET A 61 14.52 -3.59 -12.93
C MET A 61 15.78 -2.84 -12.50
N ARG A 62 16.94 -3.31 -12.95
CA ARG A 62 18.24 -2.67 -12.68
C ARG A 62 18.31 -1.25 -13.23
N SER A 63 17.85 -1.02 -14.47
CA SER A 63 17.78 0.33 -15.03
C SER A 63 16.80 1.25 -14.27
N ARG A 64 15.71 0.72 -13.71
CA ARG A 64 14.78 1.51 -12.89
C ARG A 64 15.35 1.82 -11.51
N ALA A 65 16.12 0.91 -10.92
CA ALA A 65 16.81 1.16 -9.66
C ALA A 65 17.70 2.40 -9.75
N LYS A 66 18.31 2.69 -10.91
CA LYS A 66 19.09 3.92 -11.13
C LYS A 66 18.27 5.20 -11.20
N LEU A 67 17.00 5.12 -11.59
CA LEU A 67 16.14 6.27 -11.87
C LEU A 67 15.19 6.61 -10.71
N GLN A 68 14.92 5.64 -9.86
CA GLN A 68 13.84 5.68 -8.88
C GLN A 68 14.41 5.73 -7.46
N ASP A 69 15.19 6.76 -7.16
CA ASP A 69 15.73 7.06 -5.83
C ASP A 69 14.57 7.47 -4.90
N GLU A 70 13.86 6.47 -4.36
CA GLU A 70 12.75 6.68 -3.43
C GLU A 70 13.34 6.89 -2.03
N GLY A 71 13.26 8.12 -1.53
CA GLY A 71 13.62 8.36 -0.14
C GLY A 71 12.70 7.57 0.80
N GLN A 72 13.28 6.89 1.79
CA GLN A 72 12.56 6.16 2.86
C GLN A 72 11.40 6.99 3.46
N LEU A 73 11.56 8.32 3.54
CA LEU A 73 10.56 9.25 4.02
C LEU A 73 9.29 9.29 3.17
N PHE A 74 9.41 9.14 1.85
CA PHE A 74 8.28 9.15 0.93
C PHE A 74 7.40 7.92 1.12
N ILE A 75 8.02 6.73 1.19
CA ILE A 75 7.30 5.47 1.46
C ILE A 75 6.62 5.56 2.82
N LEU A 76 7.32 6.02 3.85
CA LEU A 76 6.73 6.19 5.18
C LEU A 76 5.51 7.13 5.15
N ALA A 77 5.61 8.26 4.46
CA ALA A 77 4.49 9.19 4.31
C ALA A 77 3.28 8.51 3.62
N MET A 78 3.51 7.77 2.54
CA MET A 78 2.44 7.08 1.81
C MET A 78 1.79 5.96 2.64
N VAL A 79 2.57 5.23 3.44
CA VAL A 79 2.05 4.20 4.35
C VAL A 79 1.21 4.84 5.46
N VAL A 80 1.68 5.95 6.04
CA VAL A 80 0.91 6.70 7.05
C VAL A 80 -0.42 7.20 6.47
N VAL A 81 -0.42 7.77 5.26
CA VAL A 81 -1.65 8.21 4.60
C VAL A 81 -2.59 7.02 4.36
N SER A 82 -2.07 5.87 3.94
CA SER A 82 -2.88 4.66 3.70
C SER A 82 -3.50 4.10 4.99
N ALA A 83 -2.73 4.11 6.08
CA ALA A 83 -3.22 3.74 7.39
C ALA A 83 -4.33 4.70 7.87
N LEU A 84 -4.10 6.02 7.77
CA LEU A 84 -5.09 7.04 8.14
C LEU A 84 -6.37 6.92 7.31
N ALA A 85 -6.27 6.68 6.00
CA ALA A 85 -7.42 6.46 5.13
C ALA A 85 -8.24 5.23 5.57
N SER A 86 -7.56 4.13 5.93
CA SER A 86 -8.22 2.92 6.44
C SER A 86 -8.91 3.17 7.79
N LEU A 87 -8.24 3.86 8.72
CA LEU A 87 -8.85 4.23 10.00
C LEU A 87 -10.07 5.12 9.82
N ALA A 88 -9.97 6.14 8.96
CA ALA A 88 -11.08 7.03 8.65
C ALA A 88 -12.25 6.26 8.02
N ALA A 89 -11.98 5.33 7.10
CA ALA A 89 -13.00 4.50 6.49
C ALA A 89 -13.79 3.72 7.54
N ILE A 90 -13.08 3.04 8.44
CA ILE A 90 -13.73 2.17 9.42
C ILE A 90 -14.45 3.00 10.50
N ALA A 91 -13.84 4.07 11.01
CA ALA A 91 -14.44 4.95 12.02
C ALA A 91 -15.68 5.66 11.49
N PHE A 92 -15.64 6.13 10.24
CA PHE A 92 -16.79 6.77 9.61
C PHE A 92 -17.92 5.76 9.39
N GLU A 93 -17.62 4.55 8.94
CA GLU A 93 -18.67 3.55 8.77
C GLU A 93 -19.34 3.17 10.07
N LEU A 94 -18.58 3.02 11.16
CA LEU A 94 -19.16 2.81 12.50
C LEU A 94 -20.13 3.93 12.92
N ALA A 95 -19.88 5.17 12.50
CA ALA A 95 -20.75 6.31 12.79
C ALA A 95 -21.98 6.38 11.89
N VAL A 96 -21.84 6.05 10.59
CA VAL A 96 -22.90 6.20 9.59
C VAL A 96 -23.86 5.00 9.56
N VAL A 97 -23.35 3.80 9.78
CA VAL A 97 -24.13 2.55 9.68
C VAL A 97 -25.24 2.45 10.74
N LYS A 98 -25.12 3.18 11.86
CA LYS A 98 -26.12 3.18 12.94
C LYS A 98 -27.48 3.73 12.51
N GLU A 99 -27.52 4.63 11.54
CA GLU A 99 -28.75 5.29 11.08
C GLU A 99 -29.25 4.81 9.71
N MET A 100 -28.50 3.92 9.04
CA MET A 100 -28.81 3.47 7.69
C MET A 100 -29.38 2.05 7.66
N GLN A 101 -30.42 1.85 6.85
CA GLN A 101 -31.04 0.54 6.61
C GLN A 101 -31.01 0.16 5.12
N GLY A 102 -31.02 -1.15 4.82
CA GLY A 102 -31.10 -1.68 3.46
C GLY A 102 -29.80 -1.61 2.66
N LEU A 103 -29.92 -1.50 1.32
CA LEU A 103 -28.82 -1.60 0.36
C LEU A 103 -27.71 -0.56 0.59
N LEU A 104 -28.07 0.65 1.05
CA LEU A 104 -27.12 1.73 1.27
C LEU A 104 -26.10 1.37 2.36
N LYS A 105 -26.54 0.72 3.45
CA LYS A 105 -25.67 0.21 4.52
C LYS A 105 -24.68 -0.82 3.98
N SER A 106 -25.12 -1.74 3.14
CA SER A 106 -24.22 -2.76 2.56
C SER A 106 -23.16 -2.17 1.63
N LEU A 107 -23.50 -1.14 0.84
CA LEU A 107 -22.54 -0.46 -0.05
C LEU A 107 -21.45 0.25 0.75
N HIS A 108 -21.85 0.90 1.84
CA HIS A 108 -20.97 1.58 2.77
C HIS A 108 -19.98 0.62 3.46
N ILE A 109 -20.48 -0.51 3.98
CA ILE A 109 -19.62 -1.58 4.53
C ILE A 109 -18.66 -2.13 3.47
N ALA A 110 -19.15 -2.38 2.25
CA ALA A 110 -18.32 -2.85 1.14
C ALA A 110 -17.24 -1.83 0.76
N LEU A 111 -17.56 -0.53 0.76
CA LEU A 111 -16.63 0.54 0.48
C LEU A 111 -15.50 0.57 1.51
N ALA A 112 -15.80 0.50 2.81
CA ALA A 112 -14.76 0.45 3.84
C ALA A 112 -13.92 -0.82 3.78
N GLY A 113 -14.54 -1.99 3.58
CA GLY A 113 -13.81 -3.24 3.38
C GLY A 113 -12.83 -3.14 2.20
N TYR A 114 -13.28 -2.55 1.09
CA TYR A 114 -12.45 -2.28 -0.07
C TYR A 114 -11.33 -1.27 0.22
N THR A 115 -11.60 -0.21 0.99
CA THR A 115 -10.56 0.75 1.41
C THR A 115 -9.48 0.08 2.25
N VAL A 116 -9.85 -0.79 3.18
CA VAL A 116 -8.88 -1.54 3.99
C VAL A 116 -8.02 -2.46 3.12
N LEU A 117 -8.65 -3.26 2.25
CA LEU A 117 -7.94 -4.19 1.36
C LEU A 117 -7.02 -3.47 0.38
N SER A 118 -7.50 -2.40 -0.25
CA SER A 118 -6.71 -1.61 -1.21
C SER A 118 -5.55 -0.88 -0.52
N SER A 119 -5.76 -0.34 0.68
CA SER A 119 -4.69 0.29 1.47
C SER A 119 -3.63 -0.72 1.91
N TRP A 120 -4.04 -1.91 2.33
CA TRP A 120 -3.11 -3.00 2.64
C TRP A 120 -2.27 -3.37 1.42
N ALA A 121 -2.90 -3.63 0.28
CA ALA A 121 -2.22 -4.00 -0.96
C ALA A 121 -1.25 -2.90 -1.42
N PHE A 122 -1.65 -1.64 -1.29
CA PHE A 122 -0.81 -0.49 -1.61
C PHE A 122 0.45 -0.41 -0.74
N ILE A 123 0.32 -0.62 0.56
CA ILE A 123 1.46 -0.70 1.48
C ILE A 123 2.42 -1.81 1.02
N GLN A 124 1.90 -2.99 0.67
CA GLN A 124 2.74 -4.12 0.22
C GLN A 124 3.47 -3.82 -1.09
N VAL A 125 2.77 -3.22 -2.06
CA VAL A 125 3.40 -2.85 -3.34
C VAL A 125 4.46 -1.77 -3.15
N MET A 126 4.24 -0.78 -2.28
CA MET A 126 5.22 0.27 -2.00
C MET A 126 6.50 -0.32 -1.36
N PHE A 127 6.36 -1.18 -0.36
CA PHE A 127 7.51 -1.84 0.27
C PHE A 127 8.22 -2.80 -0.70
N ALA A 128 7.47 -3.54 -1.51
CA ALA A 128 8.05 -4.42 -2.54
C ALA A 128 8.92 -3.63 -3.54
N LEU A 129 8.42 -2.50 -4.05
CA LEU A 129 9.17 -1.64 -4.95
C LEU A 129 10.41 -1.05 -4.29
N HIS A 130 10.31 -0.66 -3.02
CA HIS A 130 11.44 -0.16 -2.25
C HIS A 130 12.52 -1.22 -2.03
N TYR A 131 12.14 -2.42 -1.61
CA TYR A 131 13.09 -3.52 -1.43
C TYR A 131 13.76 -3.91 -2.75
N ALA A 132 13.01 -3.93 -3.86
CA ALA A 132 13.58 -4.16 -5.19
C ALA A 132 14.60 -3.08 -5.56
N HIS A 133 14.26 -1.81 -5.31
CA HIS A 133 15.16 -0.70 -5.58
C HIS A 133 16.47 -0.82 -4.78
N GLU A 134 16.38 -0.97 -3.46
CA GLU A 134 17.55 -1.12 -2.58
C GLU A 134 18.42 -2.33 -2.96
N TYR A 135 17.78 -3.46 -3.27
CA TYR A 135 18.48 -4.68 -3.70
C TYR A 135 19.31 -4.45 -4.97
N TYR A 136 18.69 -3.91 -6.02
CA TYR A 136 19.36 -3.70 -7.30
C TYR A 136 20.32 -2.50 -7.29
N ALA A 137 20.07 -1.49 -6.44
CA ALA A 137 20.98 -0.36 -6.26
C ALA A 137 22.31 -0.77 -5.61
N GLU A 138 22.29 -1.62 -4.59
CA GLU A 138 23.53 -2.14 -3.97
C GLU A 138 24.31 -3.05 -4.93
N LEU A 139 23.62 -3.92 -5.68
CA LEU A 139 24.25 -4.72 -6.73
C LEU A 139 24.93 -3.86 -7.80
N ASP A 140 24.30 -2.74 -8.19
CA ASP A 140 24.88 -1.79 -9.14
C ASP A 140 26.12 -1.08 -8.61
N ARG A 141 26.20 -0.85 -7.30
CA ARG A 141 27.37 -0.29 -6.61
C ARG A 141 28.49 -1.32 -6.38
N GLY A 142 28.25 -2.59 -6.71
CA GLY A 142 29.18 -3.69 -6.44
C GLY A 142 29.19 -4.15 -4.98
N HIS A 143 28.17 -3.79 -4.21
CA HIS A 143 28.00 -4.22 -2.83
C HIS A 143 27.06 -5.43 -2.73
N PRO A 144 27.19 -6.25 -1.68
CA PRO A 144 26.23 -7.32 -1.42
C PRO A 144 24.84 -6.73 -1.13
N PRO A 145 23.77 -7.29 -1.71
CA PRO A 145 22.41 -6.79 -1.50
C PRO A 145 21.96 -6.99 -0.05
N GLY A 146 21.00 -6.18 0.40
CA GLY A 146 20.50 -6.24 1.78
C GLY A 146 19.51 -7.37 2.10
N LEU A 147 19.02 -8.09 1.08
CA LEU A 147 18.15 -9.25 1.20
C LEU A 147 18.82 -10.49 0.60
N GLN A 148 18.59 -11.63 1.22
CA GLN A 148 19.01 -12.93 0.74
C GLN A 148 17.79 -13.80 0.46
N PHE A 149 17.56 -14.11 -0.82
CA PHE A 149 16.49 -14.99 -1.28
C PHE A 149 16.99 -16.45 -1.34
N PRO A 150 16.15 -17.44 -0.98
CA PRO A 150 16.54 -18.84 -1.01
C PRO A 150 16.63 -19.36 -2.45
N GLY A 151 17.75 -19.95 -2.83
CA GLY A 151 17.88 -20.73 -4.07
C GLY A 151 17.93 -19.92 -5.38
N GLU A 152 17.86 -18.59 -5.34
CA GLU A 152 17.69 -17.77 -6.54
C GLU A 152 18.73 -16.64 -6.61
N ALA A 153 19.37 -16.48 -7.79
CA ALA A 153 20.44 -15.51 -7.99
C ALA A 153 19.91 -14.12 -8.42
N ALA A 154 18.64 -14.01 -8.81
CA ALA A 154 18.06 -12.80 -9.38
C ALA A 154 16.54 -12.72 -9.11
N PRO A 155 16.13 -12.14 -7.96
CA PRO A 155 14.71 -12.04 -7.59
C PRO A 155 13.96 -11.03 -8.47
N ASP A 156 12.71 -11.35 -8.81
CA ASP A 156 11.82 -10.49 -9.56
C ASP A 156 10.87 -9.69 -8.64
N TYR A 157 10.01 -8.84 -9.21
CA TYR A 157 9.07 -8.05 -8.42
C TYR A 157 8.05 -8.89 -7.64
N GLY A 158 7.73 -10.10 -8.11
CA GLY A 158 6.89 -11.06 -7.42
C GLY A 158 7.55 -11.53 -6.12
N ASP A 159 8.86 -11.79 -6.13
CA ASP A 159 9.60 -12.19 -4.93
C ASP A 159 9.64 -11.07 -3.88
N PHE A 160 9.85 -9.82 -4.30
CA PHE A 160 9.80 -8.68 -3.38
C PHE A 160 8.38 -8.42 -2.86
N PHE A 161 7.35 -8.65 -3.68
CA PHE A 161 5.96 -8.56 -3.22
C PHE A 161 5.63 -9.65 -2.23
N TYR A 162 6.06 -10.89 -2.48
CA TYR A 162 5.95 -12.01 -1.55
C TYR A 162 6.61 -11.67 -0.22
N PHE A 163 7.87 -11.22 -0.24
CA PHE A 163 8.59 -10.81 0.96
C PHE A 163 7.85 -9.73 1.75
N SER A 164 7.37 -8.69 1.05
CA SER A 164 6.58 -7.63 1.66
C SER A 164 5.30 -8.17 2.29
N ALA A 165 4.52 -8.95 1.54
CA ALA A 165 3.22 -9.47 1.97
C ALA A 165 3.35 -10.42 3.17
N VAL A 166 4.43 -11.20 3.25
CA VAL A 166 4.72 -12.06 4.41
C VAL A 166 4.93 -11.20 5.66
N ILE A 167 5.73 -10.14 5.59
CA ILE A 167 5.89 -9.18 6.70
C ILE A 167 4.55 -8.49 7.02
N GLY A 168 3.84 -8.03 6.00
CA GLY A 168 2.55 -7.35 6.14
C GLY A 168 1.47 -8.19 6.80
N THR A 169 1.48 -9.50 6.58
CA THR A 169 0.48 -10.43 7.12
C THR A 169 0.88 -10.93 8.51
N SER A 170 2.15 -11.27 8.70
CA SER A 170 2.61 -12.04 9.86
C SER A 170 3.58 -11.32 10.79
N GLY A 171 4.10 -10.16 10.39
CA GLY A 171 5.09 -9.40 11.16
C GLY A 171 6.48 -10.04 11.21
N GLN A 172 6.75 -11.08 10.43
CA GLN A 172 8.03 -11.79 10.38
C GLN A 172 8.47 -12.08 8.94
N THR A 173 9.74 -12.47 8.77
CA THR A 173 10.29 -12.97 7.49
C THR A 173 10.21 -14.50 7.48
N ALA A 174 9.69 -15.11 6.42
CA ALA A 174 9.55 -16.57 6.35
C ALA A 174 10.86 -17.26 5.91
N ASP A 175 11.35 -16.94 4.72
CA ASP A 175 12.41 -17.65 4.00
C ASP A 175 13.46 -16.69 3.38
N VAL A 176 13.11 -15.42 3.21
CA VAL A 176 14.00 -14.34 2.78
C VAL A 176 14.58 -13.62 4.01
N ALA A 177 15.91 -13.52 4.09
CA ALA A 177 16.58 -12.93 5.24
C ALA A 177 17.09 -11.51 4.98
N PHE A 178 16.97 -10.63 5.98
CA PHE A 178 17.70 -9.36 5.98
C PHE A 178 19.17 -9.57 6.35
N VAL A 179 20.08 -9.25 5.44
CA VAL A 179 21.53 -9.40 5.64
C VAL A 179 22.27 -8.07 5.84
N SER A 180 21.61 -6.93 5.59
CA SER A 180 22.18 -5.59 5.88
C SER A 180 21.56 -4.93 7.11
N LYS A 181 22.37 -4.14 7.84
CA LYS A 181 21.91 -3.37 9.01
C LYS A 181 20.93 -2.25 8.63
N PRO A 182 21.12 -1.48 7.54
CA PRO A 182 20.15 -0.45 7.12
C PRO A 182 18.80 -1.05 6.78
N LEU A 183 18.76 -2.13 5.98
CA LEU A 183 17.51 -2.72 5.53
C LEU A 183 16.74 -3.42 6.66
N ARG A 184 17.44 -3.98 7.66
CA ARG A 184 16.80 -4.44 8.90
C ARG A 184 16.01 -3.36 9.61
N ARG A 185 16.49 -2.11 9.66
CA ARG A 185 15.76 -1.00 10.30
C ARG A 185 14.48 -0.65 9.54
N ILE A 186 14.54 -0.69 8.21
CA ILE A 186 13.37 -0.51 7.33
C ILE A 186 12.38 -1.66 7.54
N GLY A 187 12.88 -2.90 7.60
CA GLY A 187 12.09 -4.08 7.96
C GLY A 187 11.38 -3.96 9.30
N SER A 188 12.07 -3.48 10.35
CA SER A 188 11.46 -3.25 11.66
C SER A 188 10.32 -2.23 11.60
N LEU A 189 10.50 -1.14 10.85
CA LEU A 189 9.44 -0.16 10.63
C LEU A 189 8.23 -0.81 9.92
N HIS A 190 8.48 -1.61 8.89
CA HIS A 190 7.43 -2.33 8.17
C HIS A 190 6.66 -3.28 9.11
N CYS A 191 7.35 -4.06 9.96
CA CYS A 191 6.73 -4.92 10.96
C CYS A 191 5.84 -4.13 11.95
N ILE A 192 6.32 -2.98 12.46
CA ILE A 192 5.55 -2.13 13.39
C ILE A 192 4.28 -1.61 12.70
N LEU A 193 4.40 -1.13 11.47
CA LEU A 193 3.28 -0.60 10.70
C LEU A 193 2.26 -1.70 10.38
N ALA A 194 2.73 -2.88 9.98
CA ALA A 194 1.90 -4.05 9.73
C ALA A 194 1.14 -4.48 11.00
N TYR A 195 1.82 -4.56 12.13
CA TYR A 195 1.20 -4.89 13.42
C TYR A 195 0.10 -3.90 13.81
N LEU A 196 0.39 -2.59 13.73
CA LEU A 196 -0.59 -1.55 14.06
C LEU A 196 -1.80 -1.59 13.12
N PHE A 197 -1.56 -1.77 11.82
CA PHE A 197 -2.62 -1.87 10.82
C PHE A 197 -3.52 -3.09 11.11
N ASN A 198 -2.93 -4.29 11.20
CA ASN A 198 -3.68 -5.54 11.41
C ASN A 198 -4.44 -5.53 12.73
N THR A 199 -3.82 -5.07 13.81
CA THR A 199 -4.45 -4.97 15.13
C THR A 199 -5.63 -4.01 15.10
N THR A 200 -5.48 -2.85 14.43
CA THR A 200 -6.55 -1.86 14.40
C THR A 200 -7.71 -2.32 13.52
N VAL A 201 -7.42 -2.90 12.35
CA VAL A 201 -8.44 -3.51 11.48
C VAL A 201 -9.20 -4.59 12.26
N LEU A 202 -8.50 -5.48 12.96
CA LEU A 202 -9.13 -6.53 13.77
C LEU A 202 -10.01 -5.96 14.88
N ALA A 203 -9.49 -5.01 15.67
CA ALA A 203 -10.24 -4.38 16.76
C ALA A 203 -11.53 -3.72 16.26
N LEU A 204 -11.45 -3.04 15.12
CA LEU A 204 -12.62 -2.38 14.55
C LEU A 204 -13.60 -3.36 13.91
N LEU A 205 -13.13 -4.44 13.28
CA LEU A 205 -13.98 -5.52 12.79
C LEU A 205 -14.76 -6.19 13.93
N ILE A 206 -14.13 -6.41 15.09
CA ILE A 206 -14.80 -6.92 16.30
C ILE A 206 -15.90 -5.94 16.74
N ASN A 207 -15.60 -4.64 16.79
CA ASN A 207 -16.57 -3.62 17.18
C ASN A 207 -17.77 -3.56 16.21
N ILE A 208 -17.51 -3.64 14.89
CA ILE A 208 -18.57 -3.71 13.88
C ILE A 208 -19.40 -4.98 14.06
N GLY A 209 -18.76 -6.14 14.20
CA GLY A 209 -19.43 -7.43 14.41
C GLY A 209 -20.33 -7.39 15.65
N ALA A 210 -19.81 -6.90 16.77
CA ALA A 210 -20.57 -6.75 18.02
C ALA A 210 -21.73 -5.74 17.90
N SER A 211 -21.64 -4.75 17.01
CA SER A 211 -22.72 -3.78 16.78
C SER A 211 -23.82 -4.28 15.82
N LEU A 212 -23.58 -5.40 15.13
CA LEU A 212 -24.52 -5.99 14.16
C LEU A 212 -25.43 -7.06 14.78
N PHE A 213 -25.07 -7.61 15.93
CA PHE A 213 -25.84 -8.60 16.71
C PHE A 213 -26.36 -7.97 18.01
#